data_AF-A0A2J8IKZ0-F1
#
_entry.id   AF-A0A2J8IKZ0-F1
#
_cell.length_a   1.000
_cell.length_b   1.000
_cell.length_c   1.000
_cell.angle_alpha   90.00
_cell.angle_beta   90.00
_cell.angle_gamma   90.00
#
_symmetry.space_group_name_H-M   'P 1'
#
loop_
_entity.id
_entity.type
_entity.pdbx_description
1 polymer ?
#
loop_
_entity_poly.entity_id
_entity_poly.type
_entity_poly.pdbx_seq_one_letter_code
_entity_poly.pdbx_strand_id
1 'polypeptide(L)'
;MSGWIATSKTRMQDFWSLLTFSSDLVDVKDSGDYPLTAPGLSWKKFQGSFCEFVGTLVCRCQYSLLHDDFPVDNLISLLTGLSDSQVRAFCHTSTLAAMKLMTSLVRVALQLSLHQDSNQRQYEAERNKGPGQRAPERLESLLEKHKE
;
A
#
# COMPACT_ATOMS: atom_id res chain seq x y z
N MET A 1 24.89 19.16 -4.05
CA MET A 1 24.64 17.72 -3.81
C MET A 1 24.63 17.49 -2.31
N SER A 2 23.46 17.16 -1.74
CA SER A 2 23.26 16.48 -0.44
C SER A 2 21.81 16.71 0.02
N GLY A 3 20.87 15.94 -0.55
CA GLY A 3 19.48 15.90 -0.08
C GLY A 3 19.38 14.98 1.13
N TRP A 4 19.37 15.55 2.32
CA TRP A 4 19.18 14.83 3.57
C TRP A 4 17.71 14.97 3.98
N ILE A 5 16.86 14.01 3.62
CA ILE A 5 15.65 13.79 4.41
C ILE A 5 16.12 13.00 5.62
N ALA A 6 16.45 13.72 6.69
CA ALA A 6 16.90 13.14 7.94
C ALA A 6 15.82 12.19 8.48
N THR A 7 16.21 10.93 8.68
CA THR A 7 15.42 9.87 9.31
C THR A 7 15.21 10.18 10.79
N SER A 8 14.23 11.02 11.09
CA SER A 8 13.70 11.18 12.45
C SER A 8 12.20 11.08 12.37
N LYS A 9 11.62 10.30 13.28
CA LYS A 9 10.19 9.95 13.38
C LYS A 9 9.34 11.22 13.23
N THR A 10 8.82 11.46 12.03
CA THR A 10 8.12 12.69 11.67
C THR A 10 6.80 12.77 12.42
N ARG A 11 6.68 13.72 13.35
CA ARG A 11 5.37 14.11 13.89
C ARG A 11 4.61 14.84 12.80
N MET A 12 3.28 14.78 12.87
CA MET A 12 2.38 15.43 11.89
C MET A 12 2.64 16.95 11.70
N GLN A 13 3.26 17.62 12.70
CA GLN A 13 3.67 19.02 12.59
C GLN A 13 4.97 19.22 11.79
N ASP A 14 5.90 18.24 11.84
CA ASP A 14 7.11 18.23 11.01
C ASP A 14 6.75 17.97 9.54
N PHE A 15 5.66 17.24 9.31
CA PHE A 15 5.14 16.95 7.97
C PHE A 15 4.69 18.21 7.23
N TRP A 16 3.93 19.10 7.89
CA TRP A 16 3.55 20.38 7.29
C TRP A 16 4.76 21.27 7.00
N SER A 17 5.74 21.30 7.91
CA SER A 17 6.99 22.04 7.69
C SER A 17 7.78 21.50 6.50
N LEU A 18 7.82 20.16 6.32
CA LEU A 18 8.40 19.50 5.15
C LEU A 18 7.63 19.80 3.86
N LEU A 19 6.29 19.82 3.91
CA LEU A 19 5.45 20.19 2.77
C LEU A 19 5.68 21.63 2.35
N THR A 20 5.71 22.57 3.28
CA THR A 20 6.01 23.98 3.01
C THR A 20 7.42 24.12 2.42
N PHE A 21 8.42 23.51 3.05
CA PHE A 21 9.81 23.51 2.54
C PHE A 21 9.94 22.89 1.14
N SER A 22 9.21 21.80 0.89
CA SER A 22 9.20 21.13 -0.42
C SER A 22 8.40 21.91 -1.47
N SER A 23 7.37 22.65 -1.07
CA SER A 23 6.61 23.56 -1.93
C SER A 23 7.50 24.73 -2.38
N ASP A 24 8.24 25.33 -1.44
CA ASP A 24 9.19 26.42 -1.73
C ASP A 24 10.31 25.95 -2.68
N LEU A 25 10.73 24.68 -2.58
CA LEU A 25 11.71 24.08 -3.49
C LEU A 25 11.14 23.80 -4.90
N VAL A 26 9.84 23.50 -5.00
CA VAL A 26 9.15 23.24 -6.27
C VAL A 26 8.82 24.56 -7.01
N ASP A 27 8.58 25.65 -6.29
CA ASP A 27 8.33 26.99 -6.86
C ASP A 27 9.52 27.50 -7.71
N VAL A 28 10.75 27.04 -7.42
CA VAL A 28 11.95 27.34 -8.21
C VAL A 28 11.97 26.63 -9.59
N LYS A 29 11.03 25.71 -9.86
CA LYS A 29 10.85 25.02 -11.15
C LYS A 29 9.51 25.41 -11.80
N ASP A 30 9.47 26.65 -12.29
CA ASP A 30 8.36 27.28 -13.01
C ASP A 30 7.97 26.62 -14.36
N SER A 31 8.43 25.41 -14.67
CA SER A 31 8.13 24.75 -15.95
C SER A 31 6.75 24.09 -16.00
N GLY A 32 6.01 23.96 -14.89
CA GLY A 32 4.71 23.28 -14.83
C GLY A 32 4.72 21.77 -15.16
N ASP A 33 5.81 21.28 -15.74
CA ASP A 33 6.09 19.89 -16.10
C ASP A 33 6.64 19.11 -14.91
N TYR A 34 5.98 18.00 -14.60
CA TYR A 34 6.43 17.00 -13.62
C TYR A 34 6.29 15.60 -14.24
N PRO A 35 6.93 14.55 -13.68
CA PRO A 35 7.05 13.23 -14.32
C PRO A 35 5.75 12.59 -14.83
N LEU A 36 4.59 12.95 -14.26
CA LEU A 36 3.28 12.45 -14.71
C LEU A 36 2.66 13.25 -15.88
N THR A 37 3.11 14.47 -16.14
CA THR A 37 2.65 15.30 -17.27
C THR A 37 3.68 15.43 -18.39
N ALA A 38 4.95 15.11 -18.09
CA ALA A 38 6.04 15.23 -19.04
C ALA A 38 5.80 14.36 -20.30
N PRO A 39 5.93 14.92 -21.52
CA PRO A 39 5.75 14.18 -22.76
C PRO A 39 6.95 13.26 -23.05
N GLY A 40 6.68 12.04 -23.51
CA GLY A 40 7.71 11.10 -23.94
C GLY A 40 7.44 9.65 -23.55
N LEU A 41 8.01 8.71 -24.31
CA LEU A 41 7.81 7.28 -24.07
C LEU A 41 8.40 6.83 -22.72
N SER A 42 9.53 7.41 -22.31
CA SER A 42 10.16 7.17 -21.01
C SER A 42 9.24 7.56 -19.85
N TRP A 43 8.58 8.72 -19.93
CA TRP A 43 7.65 9.20 -18.91
C TRP A 43 6.37 8.36 -18.85
N LYS A 44 5.86 7.90 -20.00
CA LYS A 44 4.75 6.93 -20.02
C LYS A 44 5.12 5.62 -19.34
N LYS A 45 6.34 5.11 -19.57
CA LYS A 45 6.85 3.92 -18.85
C LYS A 45 6.97 4.18 -17.36
N PHE A 46 7.50 5.33 -16.96
CA PHE A 46 7.58 5.74 -15.56
C PHE A 46 6.20 5.75 -14.88
N GLN A 47 5.16 6.30 -15.51
CA GLN A 47 3.80 6.28 -14.97
C GLN A 47 3.30 4.85 -14.73
N GLY A 48 3.53 3.95 -15.68
CA GLY A 48 3.22 2.53 -15.55
C GLY A 48 3.97 1.89 -14.38
N SER A 49 5.30 2.05 -14.35
CA SER A 49 6.16 1.50 -13.29
C SER A 49 5.84 2.09 -11.91
N PHE A 50 5.46 3.36 -11.82
CA PHE A 50 5.03 3.99 -10.58
C PHE A 50 3.75 3.35 -10.04
N CYS A 51 2.75 3.17 -10.91
CA CYS A 51 1.50 2.51 -10.55
C CYS A 51 1.73 1.05 -10.11
N GLU A 52 2.60 0.33 -10.83
CA GLU A 52 2.97 -1.04 -10.50
C GLU A 52 3.75 -1.13 -9.19
N PHE A 53 4.66 -0.18 -8.94
CA PHE A 53 5.42 -0.09 -7.71
C PHE A 53 4.51 0.08 -6.49
N VAL A 54 3.58 1.06 -6.53
CA VAL A 54 2.62 1.27 -5.44
C VAL A 54 1.82 0.01 -5.18
N GLY A 55 1.36 -0.65 -6.25
CA GLY A 55 0.59 -1.89 -6.09
C GLY A 55 1.41 -3.05 -5.53
N THR A 56 2.66 -3.19 -5.98
CA THR A 56 3.58 -4.24 -5.51
C THR A 56 3.99 -4.02 -4.05
N LEU A 57 4.19 -2.77 -3.63
CA LEU A 57 4.49 -2.43 -2.25
C LEU A 57 3.40 -2.94 -1.31
N VAL A 58 2.13 -2.68 -1.61
CA VAL A 58 0.98 -3.15 -0.82
C VAL A 58 0.93 -4.68 -0.78
N CYS A 59 1.07 -5.35 -1.93
CA CYS A 59 1.05 -6.81 -1.99
C CYS A 59 2.21 -7.46 -1.23
N ARG A 60 3.41 -6.85 -1.25
CA ARG A 60 4.59 -7.36 -0.54
C ARG A 60 4.50 -7.13 0.96
N CYS A 61 3.90 -6.01 1.36
CA CYS A 61 3.69 -5.67 2.76
C CYS A 61 2.42 -6.27 3.34
N GLN A 62 1.65 -7.09 2.60
CA GLN A 62 0.34 -7.57 3.06
C GLN A 62 0.38 -8.28 4.42
N TYR A 63 1.44 -9.04 4.74
CA TYR A 63 1.56 -9.72 6.03
C TYR A 63 1.92 -8.74 7.15
N SER A 64 2.89 -7.84 6.92
CA SER A 64 3.22 -6.77 7.86
C SER A 64 2.08 -5.76 8.05
N LEU A 65 1.22 -5.61 7.06
CA LEU A 65 0.02 -4.78 7.10
C LEU A 65 -1.05 -5.38 8.02
N LEU A 66 -1.17 -6.70 8.05
CA LEU A 66 -2.10 -7.42 8.93
C LEU A 66 -1.61 -7.46 10.38
N HIS A 67 -0.29 -7.37 10.59
CA HIS A 67 0.33 -7.45 11.92
C HIS A 67 0.73 -6.08 12.50
N ASP A 68 0.22 -4.98 11.93
CA ASP A 68 0.42 -3.60 12.41
C ASP A 68 1.89 -3.11 12.43
N ASP A 69 2.79 -3.85 11.79
CA ASP A 69 4.22 -3.51 11.67
C ASP A 69 4.48 -2.40 10.65
N PHE A 70 3.52 -2.17 9.73
CA PHE A 70 3.57 -1.11 8.74
C PHE A 70 2.47 -0.08 8.99
N PRO A 71 2.81 1.18 9.30
CA PRO A 71 1.82 2.20 9.60
C PRO A 71 1.17 2.73 8.31
N VAL A 72 0.21 1.97 7.76
CA VAL A 72 -0.61 2.41 6.61
C VAL A 72 -1.28 3.75 6.86
N ASP A 73 -1.69 4.02 8.09
CA ASP A 73 -2.31 5.29 8.46
C ASP A 73 -1.38 6.48 8.21
N ASN A 74 -0.07 6.31 8.41
CA ASN A 74 0.91 7.35 8.09
C ASN A 74 1.03 7.56 6.58
N LEU A 75 1.00 6.47 5.79
CA LEU A 75 1.05 6.54 4.34
C LEU A 75 -0.23 7.17 3.76
N ILE A 76 -1.40 6.80 4.28
CA ILE A 76 -2.68 7.40 3.90
C ILE A 76 -2.69 8.88 4.26
N SER A 77 -2.32 9.24 5.49
CA SER A 77 -2.26 10.63 5.94
C SER A 77 -1.31 11.49 5.09
N LEU A 78 -0.14 10.95 4.74
CA LEU A 78 0.82 11.58 3.82
C LEU A 78 0.21 11.84 2.44
N LEU A 79 -0.41 10.82 1.85
CA LEU A 79 -1.01 10.93 0.52
C LEU A 79 -2.21 11.88 0.51
N THR A 80 -3.05 11.85 1.54
CA THR A 80 -4.18 12.78 1.70
C THR A 80 -3.70 14.21 1.85
N GLY A 81 -2.69 14.48 2.68
CA GLY A 81 -2.12 15.82 2.84
C GLY A 81 -1.47 16.36 1.56
N LEU A 82 -0.78 15.51 0.79
CA LEU A 82 -0.26 15.88 -0.53
C LEU A 82 -1.36 16.10 -1.57
N SER A 83 -2.49 15.39 -1.45
CA SER A 83 -3.61 15.48 -2.38
C SER A 83 -4.35 16.82 -2.25
N ASP A 84 -4.36 17.40 -1.04
CA ASP A 84 -4.95 18.71 -0.74
C ASP A 84 -3.97 19.89 -0.93
N SER A 85 -2.75 19.61 -1.41
CA SER A 85 -1.76 20.66 -1.67
C SER A 85 -2.15 21.53 -2.87
N GLN A 86 -1.90 22.84 -2.78
CA GLN A 86 -2.04 23.77 -3.91
C GLN A 86 -1.04 23.49 -5.05
N VAL A 87 0.04 22.75 -4.77
CA VAL A 87 1.03 22.35 -5.78
C VAL A 87 0.46 21.22 -6.64
N ARG A 88 0.14 21.53 -7.89
CA ARG A 88 -0.45 20.58 -8.87
C ARG A 88 0.34 19.27 -8.98
N ALA A 89 1.68 19.33 -8.93
CA ALA A 89 2.53 18.14 -9.01
C ALA A 89 2.32 17.19 -7.81
N PHE A 90 2.15 17.73 -6.60
CA PHE A 90 1.86 16.94 -5.41
C PHE A 90 0.44 16.40 -5.45
N CYS A 91 -0.55 17.25 -5.72
CA CYS A 91 -1.96 16.86 -5.80
C CYS A 91 -2.16 15.71 -6.79
N HIS A 92 -1.68 15.86 -8.02
CA HIS A 92 -1.88 14.86 -9.07
C HIS A 92 -1.12 13.55 -8.77
N THR A 93 0.12 13.63 -8.31
CA THR A 93 0.93 12.43 -8.02
C THR A 93 0.42 11.65 -6.84
N SER A 94 0.05 12.34 -5.76
CA SER A 94 -0.47 11.69 -4.56
C SER A 94 -1.87 11.10 -4.76
N THR A 95 -2.74 11.78 -5.51
CA THR A 95 -4.07 11.24 -5.87
C THR A 95 -3.92 9.94 -6.66
N LEU A 96 -3.04 9.92 -7.66
CA LEU A 96 -2.77 8.70 -8.44
C LEU A 96 -2.22 7.56 -7.55
N ALA A 97 -1.28 7.88 -6.67
CA ALA A 97 -0.72 6.91 -5.72
C ALA A 97 -1.81 6.37 -4.77
N ALA A 98 -2.67 7.23 -4.22
CA ALA A 98 -3.75 6.86 -3.31
C ALA A 98 -4.77 5.96 -4.00
N MET A 99 -5.16 6.26 -5.24
CA MET A 99 -6.05 5.39 -6.02
C MET A 99 -5.45 4.01 -6.26
N LYS A 100 -4.15 3.93 -6.60
CA LYS A 100 -3.46 2.65 -6.79
C LYS A 100 -3.29 1.87 -5.49
N LEU A 101 -3.00 2.57 -4.39
CA LEU A 101 -2.93 2.00 -3.06
C LEU A 101 -4.28 1.39 -2.65
N MET A 102 -5.39 2.12 -2.78
CA MET A 102 -6.72 1.61 -2.48
C MET A 102 -7.09 0.40 -3.35
N THR A 103 -6.80 0.45 -4.65
CA THR A 103 -7.07 -0.68 -5.55
C THR A 103 -6.32 -1.95 -5.10
N SER A 104 -5.06 -1.80 -4.69
CA SER A 104 -4.28 -2.94 -4.20
C SER A 104 -4.74 -3.45 -2.84
N LEU A 105 -5.17 -2.56 -1.93
CA LEU A 105 -5.76 -2.98 -0.65
C LEU A 105 -7.02 -3.81 -0.87
N VAL A 106 -7.92 -3.37 -1.77
CA VAL A 106 -9.11 -4.13 -2.15
C VAL A 106 -8.75 -5.51 -2.71
N ARG A 107 -7.71 -5.57 -3.56
CA ARG A 107 -7.23 -6.84 -4.11
C ARG A 107 -6.69 -7.78 -3.02
N VAL A 108 -5.90 -7.27 -2.07
CA VAL A 108 -5.41 -8.05 -0.93
C VAL A 108 -6.57 -8.55 -0.07
N ALA A 109 -7.53 -7.68 0.25
CA ALA A 109 -8.72 -8.07 1.02
C ALA A 109 -9.54 -9.17 0.32
N LEU A 110 -9.72 -9.07 -1.00
CA LEU A 110 -10.37 -10.11 -1.79
C LEU A 110 -9.59 -11.43 -1.76
N GLN A 111 -8.26 -11.37 -1.91
CA GLN A 111 -7.41 -12.58 -1.84
C GLN A 111 -7.50 -13.24 -0.46
N LEU A 112 -7.47 -12.46 0.63
CA LEU A 112 -7.63 -12.97 1.98
C LEU A 112 -9.00 -13.63 2.19
N SER A 113 -10.08 -13.00 1.73
CA SER A 113 -11.43 -13.58 1.79
C SER A 113 -11.53 -14.90 1.03
N LEU A 114 -10.96 -14.99 -0.18
CA LEU A 114 -10.93 -16.24 -0.93
C LEU A 114 -10.09 -17.33 -0.24
N HIS A 115 -8.98 -16.94 0.39
CA HIS A 115 -8.17 -17.87 1.19
C HIS A 115 -8.91 -18.37 2.43
N GLN A 116 -9.64 -17.51 3.12
CA GLN A 116 -10.49 -17.88 4.26
C GLN A 116 -11.60 -18.86 3.84
N ASP A 117 -12.31 -18.57 2.75
CA ASP A 117 -13.32 -19.48 2.20
C ASP A 117 -12.75 -20.85 1.83
N SER A 118 -11.56 -20.87 1.21
CA SER A 118 -10.88 -22.12 0.85
C SER A 118 -10.45 -22.90 2.10
N ASN A 119 -9.87 -22.23 3.09
CA ASN A 119 -9.47 -22.84 4.36
C ASN A 119 -10.68 -23.40 5.10
N GLN A 120 -11.81 -22.67 5.12
CA GLN A 120 -13.06 -23.09 5.75
C GLN A 120 -13.63 -24.36 5.09
N ARG A 121 -13.69 -24.39 3.76
CA ARG A 121 -14.13 -25.59 3.02
C ARG A 121 -13.22 -26.79 3.27
N GLN A 122 -11.92 -26.56 3.36
CA GLN A 122 -10.94 -27.61 3.64
C GLN A 122 -11.09 -28.14 5.07
N TYR A 123 -11.36 -27.27 6.04
CA TYR A 123 -11.66 -27.63 7.42
C TYR A 123 -12.95 -28.47 7.51
N GLU A 124 -14.04 -28.02 6.89
CA GLU A 124 -15.31 -28.75 6.87
C GLU A 124 -15.19 -30.11 6.19
N ALA A 125 -14.47 -30.20 5.07
CA ALA A 125 -14.22 -31.45 4.38
C ALA A 125 -13.43 -32.44 5.25
N GLU A 126 -12.41 -31.99 5.98
CA GLU A 126 -11.65 -32.85 6.91
C GLU A 126 -12.50 -33.26 8.13
N ARG A 127 -13.29 -32.33 8.68
CA ARG A 127 -14.20 -32.58 9.80
C ARG A 127 -15.26 -33.62 9.45
N ASN A 128 -15.84 -33.54 8.25
CA ASN A 128 -16.93 -34.41 7.82
C ASN A 128 -16.47 -35.83 7.42
N LYS A 129 -15.17 -36.12 7.41
CA LYS A 129 -14.65 -37.49 7.23
C LYS A 129 -15.10 -38.41 8.36
N GLY A 130 -15.28 -39.69 8.02
CA GLY A 130 -15.61 -40.73 8.99
C GLY A 130 -14.49 -40.94 10.04
N PRO A 131 -14.80 -41.52 11.21
CA PRO A 131 -13.88 -41.61 12.35
C PRO A 131 -12.53 -42.28 12.05
N GLY A 132 -12.45 -43.18 11.06
CA GLY A 132 -11.21 -43.84 10.64
C GLY A 132 -10.42 -43.14 9.53
N GLN A 133 -10.96 -42.09 8.91
CA GLN A 133 -10.33 -41.32 7.83
C GLN A 133 -9.99 -39.88 8.22
N ARG A 134 -10.51 -39.41 9.36
CA ARG A 134 -10.25 -38.08 9.91
C ARG A 134 -8.86 -38.06 10.55
N ALA A 135 -7.98 -37.17 10.07
CA ALA A 135 -6.69 -36.95 10.69
C ALA A 135 -6.78 -35.79 11.71
N PRO A 136 -6.69 -36.05 13.03
CA PRO A 136 -6.82 -35.00 14.05
C PRO A 136 -5.74 -33.93 13.94
N GLU A 137 -4.50 -34.30 13.58
CA GLU A 137 -3.39 -33.38 13.35
C GLU A 137 -3.62 -32.43 12.16
N ARG A 138 -4.28 -32.92 11.09
CA ARG A 138 -4.71 -32.06 9.97
C ARG A 138 -5.85 -31.12 10.37
N LEU A 139 -6.75 -31.58 11.23
CA LEU A 139 -7.86 -30.76 11.70
C LEU A 139 -7.37 -29.63 12.61
N GLU A 140 -6.39 -29.91 13.48
CA GLU A 140 -5.76 -28.95 14.37
C GLU A 140 -4.93 -27.91 13.60
N SER A 141 -4.13 -28.33 12.63
CA SER A 141 -3.38 -27.40 11.77
C SER A 141 -4.28 -26.52 10.88
N LEU A 142 -5.45 -27.00 10.46
CA LEU A 142 -6.44 -26.18 9.75
C LEU A 142 -7.18 -25.21 10.68
N LEU A 143 -7.38 -25.59 11.94
CA LEU A 143 -7.93 -24.71 12.99
C LEU A 143 -6.98 -23.57 13.36
N GLU A 144 -5.68 -23.86 13.48
CA GLU A 144 -4.67 -22.83 13.74
C GLU A 144 -4.57 -21.85 12.56
N LYS A 145 -4.59 -22.34 11.31
CA LYS A 145 -4.66 -21.50 10.10
C LYS A 145 -5.94 -20.68 9.94
N HIS A 146 -6.98 -20.96 10.72
CA HIS A 146 -8.22 -20.17 10.73
C HIS A 146 -8.16 -19.02 11.75
N LYS A 147 -7.29 -19.11 12.77
CA LYS A 147 -7.12 -18.05 13.77
C LYS A 147 -6.15 -16.96 13.32
N GLU A 148 -5.22 -17.29 12.41
CA GLU A 148 -4.31 -16.36 11.72
C GLU A 148 -5.01 -15.60 10.60
#